data_AF-A0A642VB13-F1
#
_entry.id   AF-A0A642VB13-F1
#
_cell.length_a   1.000
_cell.length_b   1.000
_cell.length_c   1.000
_cell.angle_alpha   90.00
_cell.angle_beta   90.00
_cell.angle_gamma   90.00
#
_symmetry.space_group_name_H-M   'P 1'
#
loop_
_entity.id
_entity.type
_entity.pdbx_description
1 polymer ?
#
loop_
_entity_poly.entity_id
_entity_poly.type
_entity_poly.pdbx_seq_one_letter_code
_entity_poly.pdbx_strand_id
1 'polypeptide(L)'
;MAPTTENHAEKLAEDLTEGLQLTLEATVPKRRRPTADRILEARRLNNQFYMEVKKRKQECWNNFLMKLFGKDIWKARNYTKPQQENTLMPHLKKSDGRLTNSAEERADHLLNRLYPTAPESTTTIPRRSTSTNWPPPAERALENTPTDKAPGPDGIEHYP
;
A
#
# COMPACT_ATOMS: atom_id res chain seq x y z
N MET A 1 27.54 34.22 -46.00
CA MET A 1 26.09 34.03 -45.94
C MET A 1 25.84 32.84 -45.02
N ALA A 2 25.34 33.06 -43.81
CA ALA A 2 25.13 31.98 -42.82
C ALA A 2 23.69 32.06 -42.29
N PRO A 3 22.77 31.24 -42.80
CA PRO A 3 21.42 31.11 -42.25
C PRO A 3 21.25 29.68 -41.69
N THR A 4 21.46 29.43 -40.40
CA THR A 4 21.12 28.07 -39.88
C THR A 4 20.85 27.97 -38.38
N THR A 5 21.11 28.99 -37.56
CA THR A 5 20.95 28.84 -36.10
C THR A 5 19.54 29.14 -35.59
N GLU A 6 18.81 30.06 -36.23
CA GLU A 6 17.46 30.46 -35.79
C GLU A 6 16.42 29.36 -36.06
N ASN A 7 16.46 28.73 -37.24
CA ASN A 7 15.55 27.65 -37.61
C ASN A 7 15.64 26.41 -36.70
N HIS A 8 16.81 26.17 -36.10
CA HIS A 8 16.99 25.03 -35.19
C HIS A 8 16.38 25.31 -33.81
N ALA A 9 16.41 26.57 -33.35
CA ALA A 9 15.85 26.96 -32.07
C ALA A 9 14.31 26.94 -32.11
N GLU A 10 13.72 27.38 -33.23
CA GLU A 10 12.27 27.35 -33.43
C GLU A 10 11.73 25.92 -33.48
N LYS A 11 12.42 25.03 -34.20
CA LYS A 11 12.04 23.62 -34.26
C LYS A 11 12.09 22.93 -32.90
N LEU A 12 13.11 23.22 -32.09
CA LEU A 12 13.19 22.72 -30.72
C LEU A 12 12.05 23.23 -29.83
N ALA A 13 11.63 24.47 -30.02
CA ALA A 13 10.51 25.04 -29.27
C ALA A 13 9.18 24.38 -29.66
N GLU A 14 8.98 24.12 -30.95
CA GLU A 14 7.80 23.44 -31.48
C GLU A 14 7.73 21.99 -30.97
N ASP A 15 8.82 21.23 -31.08
CA ASP A 15 8.95 19.86 -30.55
C ASP A 15 8.66 19.80 -29.03
N LEU A 16 9.11 20.80 -28.27
CA LEU A 16 8.82 20.91 -26.84
C LEU A 16 7.33 21.18 -26.56
N THR A 17 6.69 22.03 -27.34
CA THR A 17 5.25 22.32 -27.19
C THR A 17 4.38 21.13 -27.56
N GLU A 18 4.72 20.43 -28.64
CA GLU A 18 4.03 19.20 -29.04
C GLU A 18 4.20 18.10 -27.99
N GLY A 19 5.42 17.94 -27.46
CA GLY A 19 5.69 17.02 -26.35
C GLY A 19 4.85 17.34 -25.11
N LEU A 20 4.71 18.62 -24.75
CA LEU A 20 3.87 19.05 -23.63
C LEU A 20 2.38 18.77 -23.89
N GLN A 21 1.86 19.05 -25.09
CA GLN A 21 0.48 18.73 -25.47
C GLN A 21 0.21 17.23 -25.40
N LEU A 22 1.11 16.40 -25.94
CA LEU A 22 1.03 14.94 -25.83
C LEU A 22 0.99 14.46 -24.37
N THR A 23 1.75 15.08 -23.47
CA THR A 23 1.72 14.71 -22.03
C THR A 23 0.43 15.15 -21.32
N LEU A 24 -0.16 16.27 -21.72
CA LEU A 24 -1.46 16.74 -21.20
C LEU A 24 -2.60 15.82 -21.66
N GLU A 25 -2.57 15.39 -22.91
CA GLU A 25 -3.55 14.44 -23.45
C GLU A 25 -3.32 13.01 -22.93
N ALA A 26 -2.07 12.63 -22.65
CA ALA A 26 -1.72 11.35 -22.04
C ALA A 26 -1.95 11.28 -20.51
N THR A 27 -2.74 12.20 -19.95
CA THR A 27 -3.10 12.14 -18.53
C THR A 27 -3.84 10.85 -18.22
N VAL A 28 -3.17 9.95 -17.50
CA VAL A 28 -3.74 8.71 -16.96
C VAL A 28 -5.07 9.07 -16.27
N PRO A 29 -6.20 8.47 -16.66
CA PRO A 29 -7.49 8.87 -16.11
C PRO A 29 -7.44 8.73 -14.59
N LYS A 30 -7.64 9.84 -13.88
CA LYS A 30 -7.70 9.86 -12.42
C LYS A 30 -8.69 8.78 -11.99
N ARG A 31 -8.24 7.84 -11.14
CA ARG A 31 -9.09 6.78 -10.57
C ARG A 31 -10.33 7.45 -9.98
N ARG A 32 -11.49 7.27 -10.62
CA ARG A 32 -12.74 7.87 -10.15
C ARG A 32 -13.11 7.23 -8.81
N ARG A 33 -13.31 8.05 -7.79
CA ARG A 33 -13.87 7.56 -6.51
C ARG A 33 -15.27 7.01 -6.79
N PRO A 34 -15.65 5.85 -6.21
CA PRO A 34 -17.00 5.32 -6.38
C PRO A 34 -18.04 6.31 -5.83
N THR A 35 -19.14 6.50 -6.57
CA THR A 35 -20.31 7.26 -6.09
C THR A 35 -20.89 6.61 -4.84
N ALA A 36 -21.53 7.40 -3.97
CA ALA A 36 -22.18 6.92 -2.75
C ALA A 36 -23.12 5.73 -3.02
N ASP A 37 -23.90 5.79 -4.10
CA ASP A 37 -24.81 4.71 -4.51
C ASP A 37 -24.08 3.41 -4.81
N ARG A 38 -22.92 3.48 -5.49
CA ARG A 38 -22.10 2.30 -5.80
C ARG A 38 -21.51 1.68 -4.53
N ILE A 39 -21.14 2.51 -3.55
CA ILE A 39 -20.66 2.04 -2.24
C ILE A 39 -21.80 1.33 -1.49
N LEU A 40 -22.99 1.91 -1.49
CA LEU A 40 -24.17 1.32 -0.85
C LEU A 40 -24.57 -0.01 -1.50
N GLU A 41 -24.60 -0.06 -2.83
CA GLU A 41 -24.89 -1.27 -3.59
C GLU A 41 -23.86 -2.36 -3.32
N ALA A 42 -22.57 -2.02 -3.33
CA ALA A 42 -21.49 -2.95 -3.02
C ALA A 42 -21.65 -3.54 -1.61
N ARG A 43 -22.00 -2.72 -0.61
CA ARG A 43 -22.28 -3.19 0.76
C ARG A 43 -23.48 -4.14 0.79
N ARG A 44 -24.56 -3.81 0.09
CA ARG A 44 -25.76 -4.66 -0.01
C ARG A 44 -25.43 -6.02 -0.62
N LEU A 45 -24.73 -6.03 -1.75
CA LEU A 45 -24.33 -7.25 -2.44
C LEU A 45 -23.38 -8.10 -1.58
N ASN A 46 -22.44 -7.46 -0.88
CA ASN A 46 -21.53 -8.16 0.01
C ASN A 46 -22.28 -8.82 1.17
N ASN A 47 -23.24 -8.12 1.78
CA ASN A 47 -24.09 -8.68 2.82
C ASN A 47 -24.92 -9.87 2.31
N GLN A 48 -25.49 -9.75 1.11
CA GLN A 48 -26.23 -10.85 0.48
C GLN A 48 -25.34 -12.07 0.24
N PHE A 49 -24.14 -11.86 -0.28
CA PHE A 49 -23.15 -12.92 -0.47
C PHE A 49 -22.83 -13.63 0.85
N TYR A 50 -22.54 -12.88 1.92
CA TYR A 50 -22.24 -13.48 3.23
C TYR A 50 -23.41 -14.27 3.80
N MET A 51 -24.65 -13.78 3.64
CA MET A 51 -25.84 -14.49 4.09
C MET A 51 -26.04 -15.79 3.32
N GLU A 52 -25.85 -15.78 1.99
CA GLU A 52 -25.98 -16.98 1.17
C GLU A 52 -24.89 -18.01 1.51
N VAL A 53 -23.65 -17.56 1.73
CA VAL A 53 -22.56 -18.43 2.20
C VAL A 53 -22.91 -19.05 3.55
N LYS A 54 -23.46 -18.28 4.49
CA LYS A 54 -23.86 -18.79 5.81
C LYS A 54 -24.97 -19.85 5.66
N LYS A 55 -26.00 -19.56 4.87
CA LYS A 55 -27.10 -20.48 4.58
C LYS A 55 -26.58 -21.77 3.96
N ARG A 56 -25.74 -21.68 2.94
CA ARG A 56 -25.16 -22.83 2.25
C ARG A 56 -24.29 -23.70 3.16
N LYS A 57 -23.50 -23.08 4.04
CA LYS A 57 -22.73 -23.79 5.07
C LYS A 57 -23.64 -24.56 6.02
N GLN A 58 -24.72 -23.93 6.48
CA GLN A 58 -25.69 -24.57 7.36
C GLN A 58 -26.41 -25.74 6.67
N GLU A 59 -26.85 -25.57 5.43
CA GLU A 59 -27.44 -26.66 4.64
C GLU A 59 -26.47 -27.83 4.45
N CYS A 60 -25.22 -27.55 4.11
CA CYS A 60 -24.18 -28.57 3.97
C CYS A 60 -23.98 -29.34 5.28
N TRP A 61 -23.90 -28.62 6.40
CA TRP A 61 -23.77 -29.22 7.72
C TRP A 61 -24.97 -30.08 8.09
N ASN A 62 -26.19 -29.58 7.88
CA ASN A 62 -27.42 -30.33 8.14
C ASN A 62 -27.48 -31.59 7.28
N ASN A 63 -27.17 -31.49 5.99
CA ASN A 63 -27.12 -32.65 5.09
C ASN A 63 -26.08 -33.68 5.50
N PHE A 64 -24.92 -33.23 6.02
CA PHE A 64 -23.93 -34.13 6.60
C PHE A 64 -24.50 -34.85 7.83
N LEU A 65 -25.12 -34.12 8.77
CA LEU A 65 -25.70 -34.72 9.97
C LEU A 65 -26.82 -35.72 9.67
N MET A 66 -27.71 -35.41 8.71
CA MET A 66 -28.81 -36.30 8.32
C MET A 66 -28.32 -37.63 7.72
N LYS A 67 -27.09 -37.68 7.18
CA LYS A 67 -26.49 -38.89 6.62
C LYS A 67 -25.80 -39.76 7.67
N LEU A 68 -25.57 -39.26 8.89
CA LEU A 68 -24.90 -40.01 9.94
C LEU A 68 -25.91 -40.93 10.62
N PHE A 69 -25.57 -42.22 10.75
CA PHE A 69 -26.36 -43.21 11.49
C PHE A 69 -25.51 -43.86 12.59
N GLY A 70 -26.08 -44.04 13.79
CA GLY A 70 -25.43 -44.77 14.89
C GLY A 70 -24.16 -44.12 15.44
N LYS A 71 -23.06 -44.88 15.51
CA LYS A 71 -21.77 -44.45 16.14
C LYS A 71 -21.08 -43.29 15.41
N ASP A 72 -21.56 -42.91 14.23
CA ASP A 72 -21.00 -41.83 13.42
C ASP A 72 -21.26 -40.42 13.97
N ILE A 73 -22.15 -40.25 14.96
CA ILE A 73 -22.41 -38.96 15.64
C ILE A 73 -21.13 -38.40 16.29
N TRP A 74 -20.23 -39.28 16.75
CA TRP A 74 -18.94 -38.86 17.30
C TRP A 74 -17.99 -38.25 16.27
N LYS A 75 -18.19 -38.50 14.97
CA LYS A 75 -17.44 -37.83 13.89
C LYS A 75 -17.81 -36.36 13.81
N ALA A 76 -19.08 -36.00 14.00
CA ALA A 76 -19.53 -34.60 14.00
C ALA A 76 -18.83 -33.77 15.10
N ARG A 77 -18.59 -34.38 16.28
CA ARG A 77 -17.84 -33.76 17.38
C ARG A 77 -16.42 -33.32 16.99
N ASN A 78 -15.78 -33.98 16.03
CA ASN A 78 -14.44 -33.58 15.61
C ASN A 78 -14.44 -32.27 14.81
N TYR A 79 -15.54 -31.93 14.14
CA TYR A 79 -15.68 -30.71 13.34
C TYR A 79 -16.20 -29.52 14.14
N THR A 80 -16.73 -29.74 15.35
CA THR A 80 -17.23 -28.66 16.24
C THR A 80 -16.22 -28.26 17.32
N LYS A 81 -15.09 -28.98 17.44
CA LYS A 81 -14.01 -28.58 18.35
C LYS A 81 -13.51 -27.20 17.92
N PRO A 82 -13.32 -26.25 18.86
CA PRO A 82 -12.69 -24.98 18.52
C PRO A 82 -11.34 -25.30 17.90
N GLN A 83 -11.14 -24.84 16.67
CA GLN A 83 -9.85 -24.97 16.01
C GLN A 83 -8.87 -24.20 16.89
N GLN A 84 -7.90 -24.89 17.48
CA GLN A 84 -6.81 -24.19 18.16
C GLN A 84 -6.19 -23.26 17.13
N GLU A 85 -6.11 -21.96 17.44
CA GLU A 85 -5.63 -20.89 16.53
C GLU A 85 -4.25 -21.18 15.91
N ASN A 86 -3.55 -22.14 16.48
CA ASN A 86 -2.27 -22.61 16.02
C ASN A 86 -2.49 -23.66 14.92
N THR A 87 -2.49 -23.24 13.65
CA THR A 87 -1.80 -23.87 12.49
C THR A 87 -2.37 -23.30 11.18
N LEU A 88 -2.38 -21.98 10.99
CA LEU A 88 -2.46 -21.44 9.62
C LEU A 88 -1.07 -21.48 8.95
N MET A 89 -0.02 -21.46 9.77
CA MET A 89 1.36 -21.43 9.29
C MET A 89 2.08 -22.72 9.69
N PRO A 90 2.63 -23.48 8.73
CA PRO A 90 3.43 -24.66 9.03
C PRO A 90 4.71 -24.27 9.78
N HIS A 91 5.33 -25.26 10.42
CA HIS A 91 6.62 -25.08 11.07
C HIS A 91 7.69 -24.84 9.98
N LEU A 92 8.48 -23.77 10.13
CA LEU A 92 9.56 -23.45 9.21
C LEU A 92 10.84 -24.16 9.64
N LYS A 93 11.66 -24.57 8.67
CA LYS A 93 12.99 -25.13 8.93
C LYS A 93 14.02 -24.00 8.95
N LYS A 94 14.77 -23.90 10.05
CA LYS A 94 15.88 -22.96 10.20
C LYS A 94 17.14 -23.43 9.47
N SER A 95 18.13 -22.54 9.34
CA SER A 95 19.46 -22.84 8.80
C SER A 95 20.18 -23.98 9.53
N ASP A 96 19.94 -24.07 10.83
CA ASP A 96 20.46 -25.03 11.81
C ASP A 96 19.66 -26.35 11.82
N GLY A 97 18.71 -26.51 10.89
CA GLY A 97 17.94 -27.74 10.68
C GLY A 97 16.80 -27.96 11.67
N ARG A 98 16.68 -27.15 12.71
CA ARG A 98 15.57 -27.16 13.68
C ARG A 98 14.28 -26.58 13.07
N LEU A 99 13.13 -27.03 13.58
CA LEU A 99 11.82 -26.51 13.21
C LEU A 99 11.37 -25.41 14.19
N THR A 100 10.70 -24.39 13.69
CA THR A 100 10.05 -23.36 14.52
C THR A 100 8.82 -23.93 15.22
N ASN A 101 8.65 -23.66 16.51
CA ASN A 101 7.55 -24.17 17.33
C ASN A 101 6.55 -23.09 17.75
N SER A 102 6.94 -21.81 17.74
CA SER A 102 6.05 -20.68 18.09
C SER A 102 5.70 -19.81 16.87
N ALA A 103 4.59 -19.07 16.94
CA ALA A 103 4.22 -18.08 15.94
C ALA A 103 5.22 -16.92 15.86
N GLU A 104 5.70 -16.45 17.02
CA GLU A 104 6.75 -15.42 17.11
C GLU A 104 8.03 -15.90 16.44
N GLU A 105 8.45 -17.13 16.74
CA GLU A 105 9.63 -17.74 16.14
C GLU A 105 9.52 -17.89 14.62
N ARG A 106 8.32 -18.16 14.09
CA ARG A 106 8.06 -18.17 12.64
C ARG A 106 8.18 -16.78 12.04
N ALA A 107 7.61 -15.77 12.70
CA ALA A 107 7.66 -14.38 12.25
C ALA A 107 9.11 -13.87 12.21
N ASP A 108 9.87 -14.09 13.28
CA ASP A 108 11.28 -13.70 13.36
C ASP A 108 12.12 -14.40 12.28
N HIS A 109 11.90 -15.70 12.08
CA HIS A 109 12.61 -16.45 11.06
C HIS A 109 12.31 -15.93 9.64
N LEU A 110 11.05 -15.61 9.34
CA LEU A 110 10.69 -14.98 8.06
C LEU A 110 11.35 -13.62 7.91
N LEU A 111 11.26 -12.76 8.93
CA LEU A 111 11.79 -11.41 8.88
C LEU A 111 13.30 -11.44 8.61
N ASN A 112 14.05 -12.24 9.37
CA ASN A 112 15.50 -12.38 9.20
C ASN A 112 15.90 -12.98 7.85
N ARG A 113 15.06 -13.86 7.28
CA ARG A 113 15.34 -14.48 5.97
C ARG A 113 15.03 -13.56 4.79
N LEU A 114 13.95 -12.79 4.88
CA LEU A 114 13.51 -11.86 3.84
C LEU A 114 14.32 -10.56 3.85
N TYR A 115 14.73 -10.12 5.05
CA TYR A 115 15.46 -8.88 5.27
C TYR A 115 16.78 -9.18 6.00
N PRO A 116 17.82 -9.63 5.29
CA PRO A 116 19.13 -9.83 5.90
C PRO A 116 19.64 -8.50 6.46
N THR A 117 20.28 -8.55 7.63
CA THR A 117 20.90 -7.38 8.25
C THR A 117 21.91 -6.77 7.28
N ALA A 118 21.78 -5.47 7.02
CA ALA A 118 22.71 -4.76 6.18
C ALA A 118 24.13 -4.86 6.80
N PRO A 119 25.18 -5.02 5.98
CA PRO A 119 26.55 -4.97 6.47
C PRO A 119 26.80 -3.62 7.13
N GLU A 120 27.67 -3.60 8.15
CA GLU A 120 28.07 -2.36 8.79
C GLU A 120 28.60 -1.38 7.75
N SER A 121 28.02 -0.18 7.69
CA SER A 121 28.44 0.82 6.71
C SER A 121 29.82 1.32 7.09
N THR A 122 30.84 0.98 6.30
CA THR A 122 32.19 1.57 6.42
C THR A 122 32.21 3.04 5.99
N THR A 123 31.15 3.52 5.33
CA THR A 123 30.94 4.92 5.01
C THR A 123 30.69 5.71 6.29
N THR A 124 31.69 6.51 6.70
CA THR A 124 31.48 7.59 7.66
C THR A 124 30.46 8.55 7.06
N ILE A 125 29.19 8.41 7.44
CA ILE A 125 28.15 9.37 7.03
C ILE A 125 28.64 10.72 7.54
N PRO A 126 28.85 11.74 6.68
CA PRO A 126 29.25 13.04 7.15
C PRO A 126 28.16 13.51 8.12
N ARG A 127 28.55 13.69 9.38
CA ARG A 127 27.67 14.22 10.42
C ARG A 127 27.10 15.52 9.88
N ARG A 128 25.79 15.58 9.69
CA ARG A 128 25.08 16.78 9.26
C ARG A 128 25.58 17.93 10.15
N SER A 129 26.19 18.93 9.53
CA SER A 129 26.68 20.10 10.26
C SER A 129 25.51 20.69 11.04
N THR A 130 25.64 20.78 12.36
CA THR A 130 24.69 21.52 13.21
C THR A 130 24.80 23.03 13.00
N SER A 131 25.68 23.50 12.10
CA SER A 131 25.75 24.91 11.78
C SER A 131 24.50 25.30 11.00
N THR A 132 23.63 26.07 11.65
CA THR A 132 22.55 26.85 11.04
C THR A 132 23.14 28.02 10.27
N ASN A 133 24.09 27.76 9.37
CA ASN A 133 24.61 28.75 8.43
C ASN A 133 23.72 28.77 7.17
N TRP A 134 22.41 28.68 7.38
CA TRP A 134 21.47 29.03 6.33
C TRP A 134 21.48 30.55 6.24
N PRO A 135 21.78 31.14 5.07
CA PRO A 135 21.58 32.56 4.92
C PRO A 135 20.11 32.86 5.24
N PRO A 136 19.80 33.95 5.96
CA PRO A 136 18.42 34.35 6.16
C PRO A 136 17.73 34.43 4.79
N PRO A 137 16.46 34.00 4.67
CA PRO A 137 15.72 34.12 3.42
C PRO A 137 15.85 35.55 2.91
N ALA A 138 16.39 35.72 1.70
CA ALA A 138 16.44 37.04 1.09
C ALA A 138 15.01 37.55 1.01
N GLU A 139 14.72 38.74 1.56
CA GLU A 139 13.36 39.30 1.61
C GLU A 139 12.70 39.31 0.22
N ARG A 140 13.48 39.52 -0.84
CA ARG A 140 13.04 39.44 -2.24
C ARG A 140 12.53 38.07 -2.70
N ALA A 141 12.98 36.98 -2.07
CA ALA A 141 12.51 35.63 -2.38
C ALA A 141 11.11 35.36 -1.81
N LEU A 142 10.73 36.08 -0.74
CA LEU A 142 9.38 36.08 -0.18
C LEU A 142 8.45 37.00 -0.98
N GLU A 143 8.96 38.14 -1.46
CA GLU A 143 8.19 39.11 -2.25
C GLU A 143 7.75 38.57 -3.63
N ASN A 144 8.50 37.63 -4.21
CA ASN A 144 8.22 37.07 -5.53
C ASN A 144 7.41 35.77 -5.51
N THR A 145 6.86 35.36 -4.35
CA THR A 145 5.93 34.23 -4.33
C THR A 145 4.59 34.67 -4.95
N PRO A 146 4.08 34.01 -6.01
CA PRO A 146 2.79 34.35 -6.58
C PRO A 146 1.69 34.22 -5.53
N THR A 147 0.91 35.28 -5.31
CA THR A 147 -0.23 35.32 -4.38
C THR A 147 -1.26 34.23 -4.65
N ASP A 148 -1.29 33.71 -5.88
CA ASP A 148 -2.22 32.68 -6.36
C ASP A 148 -1.71 31.23 -6.13
N LYS A 149 -0.55 31.07 -5.48
CA LYS A 149 -0.11 29.79 -4.93
C LYS A 149 -0.35 29.81 -3.43
N ALA A 150 -1.47 29.20 -3.05
CA ALA A 150 -1.87 29.08 -1.65
C ALA A 150 -0.76 28.43 -0.81
N PRO A 151 -0.48 28.95 0.41
CA PRO A 151 0.12 28.16 1.46
C PRO A 151 -0.70 26.88 1.58
N GLY A 152 -0.05 25.74 1.84
CA GLY A 152 -0.76 24.49 2.07
C GLY A 152 -1.84 24.66 3.15
N PRO A 153 -2.77 23.70 3.29
CA PRO A 153 -3.83 23.71 4.29
C PRO A 153 -3.28 23.47 5.72
N ASP A 154 -2.12 24.02 6.03
CA ASP A 154 -1.55 24.08 7.36
C ASP A 154 -2.05 25.41 7.94
N GLY A 155 -3.02 25.32 8.86
CA GLY A 155 -3.67 26.45 9.52
C GLY A 155 -2.75 27.24 10.45
N ILE A 156 -1.63 27.70 9.91
CA ILE A 156 -0.69 28.58 10.60
C ILE A 156 -1.18 30.00 10.34
N GLU A 157 -2.04 30.48 11.23
CA GLU A 157 -2.40 31.89 11.30
C GLU A 157 -1.13 32.70 11.62
N HIS A 158 -0.73 33.57 10.70
CA HIS A 158 0.28 34.59 10.98
C HIS A 158 -0.29 35.56 12.02
N TYR A 159 0.16 35.47 13.27
CA TYR A 159 0.01 36.56 14.25
C TYR A 159 1.11 37.61 14.02
N PRO A 160 0.84 38.89 14.35
CA PRO A 160 1.50 40.07 13.82
C PRO A 160 2.94 40.26 14.28
#